data_AF-A0A5S9MD03-F1
#
_entry.id   AF-A0A5S9MD03-F1
#
_cell.length_a   1.000
_cell.length_b   1.000
_cell.length_c   1.000
_cell.angle_alpha   90.00
_cell.angle_beta   90.00
_cell.angle_gamma   90.00
#
_symmetry.space_group_name_H-M   'P 1'
#
loop_
_entity.id
_entity.type
_entity.pdbx_description
1 polymer ?
#
loop_
_entity_poly.entity_id
_entity_poly.type
_entity_poly.pdbx_seq_one_letter_code
_entity_poly.pdbx_strand_id
1 'polypeptide(L)'
;MEHEGIEEKIAGINHMAWLLEVKRDGKDLYPEIKRRAKEKQQSRHHDMVRFELMDKFGYYVTESSEHNAEYHPYFIKSRYPELIGQFNIPLDEYPRRCEEQINN
;
A
#
# COMPACT_ATOMS: atom_id res chain seq x y z
N MET A 1 -17.19 10.06 -7.62
CA MET A 1 -17.20 10.36 -6.18
C MET A 1 -17.05 11.87 -6.06
N GLU A 2 -17.82 12.52 -5.19
CA GLU A 2 -17.68 13.96 -4.98
C GLU A 2 -16.46 14.21 -4.08
N HIS A 3 -15.47 14.91 -4.62
CA HIS A 3 -14.25 15.32 -3.91
C HIS A 3 -14.43 16.66 -3.17
N GLU A 4 -15.67 17.14 -3.06
CA GLU A 4 -15.99 18.42 -2.46
C GLU A 4 -15.62 18.45 -0.96
N GLY A 5 -14.97 19.54 -0.55
CA GLY A 5 -14.47 19.72 0.81
C GLY A 5 -13.23 18.89 1.17
N ILE A 6 -12.65 18.11 0.25
CA ILE A 6 -11.42 17.35 0.51
C ILE A 6 -10.19 18.26 0.34
N GLU A 7 -9.34 18.28 1.35
CA GLU A 7 -8.01 18.90 1.31
C GLU A 7 -6.96 17.81 1.50
N GLU A 8 -5.98 17.73 0.59
CA GLU A 8 -4.91 16.74 0.66
C GLU A 8 -3.54 17.34 0.39
N LYS A 9 -2.52 16.74 0.98
CA LYS A 9 -1.11 17.08 0.73
C LYS A 9 -0.32 15.81 0.53
N ILE A 10 0.28 15.67 -0.65
CA ILE A 10 1.13 14.53 -1.00
C ILE A 10 2.53 15.07 -1.30
N ALA A 11 3.56 14.40 -0.78
CA ALA A 11 4.94 14.73 -1.09
C ALA A 11 5.85 13.49 -1.06
N GLY A 12 6.92 13.54 -1.84
CA GLY A 12 7.96 12.52 -1.92
C GLY A 12 8.63 12.51 -3.29
N ILE A 13 9.21 11.38 -3.66
CA ILE A 13 9.82 11.19 -4.98
C ILE A 13 8.93 10.30 -5.86
N ASN A 14 9.28 10.19 -7.13
CA ASN A 14 8.61 9.28 -8.07
C ASN A 14 8.53 7.86 -7.47
N HIS A 15 7.34 7.25 -7.54
CA HIS A 15 6.97 5.97 -6.89
C HIS A 15 7.08 5.90 -5.35
N MET A 16 7.56 6.93 -4.65
CA MET A 16 7.74 6.88 -3.19
C MET A 16 7.24 8.18 -2.55
N ALA A 17 5.99 8.52 -2.84
CA ALA A 17 5.29 9.63 -2.19
C ALA A 17 4.34 9.15 -1.09
N TRP A 18 4.00 10.06 -0.20
CA TRP A 18 3.16 9.81 0.96
C TRP A 18 2.06 10.86 1.03
N LEU A 19 0.84 10.41 1.34
CA LEU A 19 -0.27 11.30 1.67
C LEU A 19 -0.01 11.87 3.07
N LEU A 20 0.55 13.06 3.17
CA LEU A 20 0.93 13.65 4.46
C LEU A 20 -0.27 14.23 5.21
N GLU A 21 -1.24 14.77 4.50
CA GLU A 21 -2.46 15.34 5.07
C GLU A 21 -3.67 14.93 4.23
N VAL A 22 -4.78 14.60 4.89
CA VAL A 22 -6.07 14.37 4.25
C VAL A 22 -7.19 14.76 5.19
N LYS A 23 -7.98 15.75 4.78
CA LYS A 23 -9.08 16.31 5.56
C LYS A 23 -10.34 16.37 4.70
N ARG A 24 -11.49 16.37 5.36
CA ARG A 24 -12.76 16.73 4.73
C ARG A 24 -13.46 17.78 5.60
N ASP A 25 -13.77 18.93 5.02
CA ASP A 25 -14.39 20.06 5.72
C ASP A 25 -13.62 20.44 6.99
N GLY A 26 -12.28 20.53 6.89
CA GLY A 26 -11.37 20.79 8.00
C GLY A 26 -11.13 19.64 8.98
N LYS A 27 -11.83 18.51 8.86
CA LYS A 27 -11.68 17.35 9.75
C LYS A 27 -10.65 16.34 9.24
N ASP A 28 -9.65 16.03 10.06
CA ASP A 28 -8.63 15.01 9.74
C ASP A 28 -9.25 13.62 9.57
N LEU A 29 -8.95 12.97 8.44
CA LEU A 29 -9.45 11.65 8.08
C LEU A 29 -8.50 10.52 8.49
N TYR A 30 -7.24 10.82 8.85
CA TYR A 30 -6.26 9.79 9.18
C TYR A 30 -6.66 8.84 10.32
N PRO A 31 -7.30 9.30 11.41
CA PRO A 31 -7.76 8.39 12.46
C PRO A 31 -8.68 7.27 11.94
N GLU A 32 -9.62 7.61 11.06
CA GLU A 32 -10.54 6.64 10.47
C GLU A 32 -9.86 5.75 9.42
N ILE A 33 -8.98 6.34 8.60
CA ILE A 33 -8.18 5.58 7.62
C ILE A 33 -7.34 4.51 8.33
N LYS A 34 -6.63 4.88 9.41
CA LYS A 34 -5.82 3.94 10.21
C LYS A 34 -6.66 2.87 10.89
N ARG A 35 -7.84 3.23 11.42
CA ARG A 35 -8.77 2.26 12.02
C ARG A 35 -9.21 1.22 10.99
N ARG A 36 -9.68 1.66 9.82
CA ARG A 36 -10.12 0.76 8.72
C ARG A 36 -8.97 -0.07 8.17
N ALA A 37 -7.77 0.48 8.08
CA ALA A 37 -6.61 -0.27 7.62
C ALA A 37 -6.23 -1.40 8.57
N LYS A 38 -6.25 -1.14 9.89
CA LYS A 38 -6.02 -2.18 10.90
C LYS A 38 -7.09 -3.27 10.88
N GLU A 39 -8.35 -2.89 10.66
CA GLU A 39 -9.46 -3.83 10.49
C GLU A 39 -9.26 -4.67 9.22
N LYS A 40 -8.90 -4.05 8.10
CA LYS A 40 -8.68 -4.75 6.83
C LYS A 40 -7.49 -5.72 6.89
N GLN A 41 -6.43 -5.38 7.63
CA GLN A 41 -5.27 -6.25 7.90
C GLN A 41 -5.63 -7.56 8.62
N GLN A 42 -6.83 -7.69 9.19
CA GLN A 42 -7.31 -8.96 9.78
C GLN A 42 -7.69 -10.01 8.71
N SER A 43 -7.74 -9.61 7.44
CA SER A 43 -8.08 -10.47 6.31
C SER A 43 -7.03 -10.34 5.21
N ARG A 44 -6.94 -11.35 4.33
CA ARG A 44 -6.02 -11.30 3.19
C ARG A 44 -6.53 -10.29 2.15
N HIS A 45 -5.67 -9.38 1.68
CA HIS A 45 -5.96 -8.45 0.59
C HIS A 45 -4.68 -8.11 -0.20
N HIS A 46 -4.76 -7.30 -1.26
CA HIS A 46 -3.59 -6.96 -2.08
C HIS A 46 -2.79 -5.75 -1.53
N ASP A 47 -3.39 -4.91 -0.69
CA ASP A 47 -2.72 -3.74 -0.08
C ASP A 47 -1.91 -4.01 1.20
N MET A 48 -1.55 -5.26 1.53
CA MET A 48 -1.03 -5.58 2.87
C MET A 48 0.29 -4.87 3.20
N VAL A 49 1.20 -4.78 2.23
CA VAL A 49 2.48 -4.09 2.43
C VAL A 49 2.28 -2.58 2.60
N ARG A 50 1.38 -1.95 1.82
CA ARG A 50 1.05 -0.53 1.99
C ARG A 50 0.50 -0.24 3.38
N PHE A 51 -0.36 -1.12 3.88
CA PHE A 51 -0.99 -0.96 5.19
C PHE A 51 0.00 -1.25 6.33
N GLU A 52 0.92 -2.20 6.15
CA GLU A 52 2.03 -2.43 7.09
C GLU A 52 2.93 -1.18 7.16
N LEU A 53 3.32 -0.62 6.02
CA LEU A 53 4.12 0.61 5.98
C LEU A 53 3.37 1.79 6.62
N MET A 54 2.06 1.93 6.36
CA MET A 54 1.26 2.97 7.02
C MET A 54 1.16 2.78 8.54
N ASP A 55 1.08 1.54 9.03
CA ASP A 55 1.08 1.27 10.47
C ASP A 55 2.41 1.65 11.13
N LYS A 56 3.55 1.43 10.45
CA LYS A 56 4.89 1.76 10.98
C LYS A 56 5.26 3.23 10.83
N PHE A 57 4.97 3.84 9.68
CA PHE A 57 5.41 5.19 9.33
C PHE A 57 4.32 6.25 9.50
N GLY A 58 3.06 5.83 9.66
CA GLY A 58 1.95 6.71 10.01
C GLY A 58 1.22 7.37 8.85
N TYR A 59 1.68 7.21 7.61
CA TYR A 59 1.08 7.81 6.41
C TYR A 59 0.85 6.77 5.32
N TYR A 60 -0.15 6.99 4.47
CA TYR A 60 -0.42 6.13 3.33
C TYR A 60 0.59 6.40 2.20
N VAL A 61 1.23 5.33 1.71
CA VAL A 61 2.21 5.38 0.62
C VAL A 61 1.51 5.26 -0.75
N THR A 62 2.01 5.96 -1.77
CA THR A 62 1.39 6.04 -3.11
C THR A 62 1.70 4.86 -4.03
N GLU A 63 2.72 4.06 -3.74
CA GLU A 63 3.06 2.87 -4.53
C GLU A 63 2.38 1.60 -4.03
N SER A 64 2.08 0.69 -4.96
CA SER A 64 1.55 -0.66 -4.77
C SER A 64 2.32 -1.47 -3.72
N SER A 65 1.63 -2.46 -3.13
CA SER A 65 2.26 -3.40 -2.20
C SER A 65 3.37 -4.23 -2.84
N GLU A 66 3.16 -4.61 -4.09
CA GLU A 66 4.08 -5.39 -4.91
C GLU A 66 5.44 -4.69 -4.99
N HIS A 67 5.48 -3.48 -5.57
CA HIS A 67 6.75 -2.76 -5.72
C HIS A 67 7.31 -2.28 -4.38
N ASN A 68 6.47 -1.93 -3.40
CA ASN A 68 6.98 -1.63 -2.06
C ASN A 68 7.68 -2.82 -1.40
N ALA A 69 7.24 -4.07 -1.68
CA ALA A 69 7.91 -5.26 -1.17
C ALA A 69 9.32 -5.44 -1.76
N GLU A 70 9.53 -4.95 -2.99
CA GLU A 70 10.82 -4.98 -3.69
C GLU A 70 11.77 -3.88 -3.20
N TYR A 71 11.23 -2.70 -2.88
CA TYR A 71 12.03 -1.57 -2.39
C TYR A 71 12.50 -1.73 -0.95
N HIS A 72 11.82 -2.54 -0.14
CA HIS A 72 12.13 -2.72 1.27
C HIS A 72 12.63 -4.14 1.56
N PRO A 73 13.85 -4.32 2.11
CA PRO A 73 14.44 -5.64 2.35
C PRO A 73 13.73 -6.46 3.45
N TYR A 74 12.67 -5.93 4.06
CA TYR A 74 11.94 -6.57 5.14
C TYR A 74 10.98 -7.65 4.65
N PHE A 75 10.38 -7.49 3.47
CA PHE A 75 9.25 -8.28 3.01
C PHE A 75 9.65 -9.53 2.22
N ILE A 76 10.68 -9.43 1.39
CA ILE A 76 11.18 -10.54 0.55
C ILE A 76 12.56 -10.95 1.07
N LYS A 77 12.63 -12.05 1.83
CA LYS A 77 13.87 -12.54 2.47
C LYS A 77 14.01 -14.05 2.30
N SER A 78 15.20 -14.49 1.87
CA SER A 78 15.50 -15.93 1.69
C SER A 78 15.35 -16.75 2.97
N ARG A 79 15.68 -16.17 4.13
CA ARG A 79 15.56 -16.84 5.44
C ARG A 79 14.14 -16.84 6.02
N TYR A 80 13.23 -16.05 5.44
CA TYR A 80 11.85 -15.89 5.92
C TYR A 80 10.86 -15.93 4.75
N PRO A 81 10.83 -17.04 3.98
CA PRO A 81 9.98 -17.14 2.79
C PRO A 81 8.47 -17.08 3.14
N GLU A 82 8.09 -17.38 4.38
CA GLU A 82 6.70 -17.30 4.84
C GLU A 82 6.11 -15.88 4.77
N LEU A 83 6.96 -14.84 4.78
CA LEU A 83 6.52 -13.45 4.68
C LEU A 83 5.83 -13.14 3.35
N ILE A 84 6.23 -13.82 2.26
CA ILE A 84 5.57 -13.74 0.95
C ILE A 84 4.10 -14.14 1.09
N GLY A 85 3.86 -15.26 1.79
CA GLY A 85 2.51 -15.75 2.08
C GLY A 85 1.74 -14.83 3.02
N GLN A 86 2.38 -14.36 4.10
CA GLN A 86 1.76 -13.50 5.12
C GLN A 86 1.28 -12.16 4.55
N PHE A 87 2.09 -11.52 3.70
CA PHE A 87 1.78 -10.22 3.10
C PHE A 87 1.13 -10.31 1.72
N ASN A 88 0.78 -11.52 1.26
CA ASN A 88 0.15 -11.75 -0.05
C ASN A 88 0.93 -11.09 -1.21
N ILE A 89 2.26 -11.26 -1.23
CA ILE A 89 3.15 -10.60 -2.19
C ILE A 89 3.13 -11.38 -3.51
N PRO A 90 2.71 -10.75 -4.62
CA PRO A 90 2.69 -11.40 -5.93
C PRO A 90 4.10 -11.37 -6.55
N LEU A 91 4.83 -12.48 -6.45
CA LEU A 91 6.12 -12.62 -7.16
C LEU A 91 5.90 -12.75 -8.67
N ASP A 92 6.87 -12.27 -9.46
CA ASP A 92 6.86 -12.37 -10.93
C ASP A 92 5.60 -11.78 -11.59
N GLU A 93 4.99 -10.77 -10.98
CA GLU A 93 3.76 -10.18 -11.47
C GLU A 93 3.93 -9.56 -12.87
N TYR A 94 5.04 -8.86 -13.13
CA TYR A 94 5.28 -8.28 -14.46
C TYR A 94 5.30 -9.36 -15.56
N PRO A 95 6.12 -10.44 -15.46
CA PRO A 95 6.03 -11.58 -16.38
C PRO A 95 4.61 -12.16 -16.52
N ARG A 96 3.91 -12.39 -15.40
CA ARG A 96 2.54 -12.93 -15.43
C ARG A 96 1.57 -12.04 -16.21
N ARG A 97 1.64 -10.71 -16.01
CA ARG A 97 0.83 -9.75 -16.78
C ARG A 97 1.18 -9.74 -18.27
N CYS A 98 2.45 -9.90 -18.62
CA CYS A 98 2.86 -10.02 -20.02
C CYS A 98 2.27 -11.28 -20.67
N GLU A 99 2.32 -12.43 -19.99
CA GLU A 99 1.70 -13.67 -20.49
C GLU A 99 0.19 -13.53 -20.68
N GLU A 100 -0.50 -12.92 -19.71
CA GLU A 100 -1.94 -12.63 -19.81
C GLU A 100 -2.26 -11.72 -21.01
N GLN A 101 -1.44 -10.70 -21.28
CA GLN A 101 -1.64 -9.80 -22.41
C GLN A 101 -1.37 -10.46 -23.77
N ILE A 102 -0.46 -11.42 -23.84
CA ILE A 102 -0.17 -12.17 -25.08
C ILE A 102 -1.31 -13.14 -25.41
N ASN A 103 -1.96 -13.70 -24.39
CA ASN A 103 -2.99 -14.73 -24.54
C ASN A 103 -4.42 -14.18 -24.73
N ASN A 104 -4.63 -12.87 -24.58
CA ASN A 104 -5.90 -12.18 -24.78
C ASN A 104 -5.90 -11.38 -26.09
#